data_AF-A0A8J7BZP2-F1
#
_entry.id   AF-A0A8J7BZP2-F1
#
_cell.length_a   1.000
_cell.length_b   1.000
_cell.length_c   1.000
_cell.angle_alpha   90.00
_cell.angle_beta   90.00
_cell.angle_gamma   90.00
#
_symmetry.space_group_name_H-M   'P 1'
#
loop_
_entity.id
_entity.type
_entity.pdbx_description
1 polymer ?
#
loop_
_entity_poly.entity_id
_entity_poly.type
_entity_poly.pdbx_seq_one_letter_code
_entity_poly.pdbx_strand_id
1 'polypeptide(L)' 'MTKVIEALQSAQFLVDANGQRIAVQLSLTAWETLLNWIEDQEDKAIIKEALPKLQSLRKHSENPDWVDWSAVKDTWDSE' A
#
# COMPACT_ATOMS: atom_id res chain seq x y z
N MET A 1 11.41 -1.96 -5.90
CA MET A 1 11.31 -0.79 -6.79
C MET A 1 11.71 -1.11 -8.22
N THR A 2 12.86 -1.77 -8.45
CA THR A 2 13.34 -2.17 -9.80
C THR A 2 12.30 -2.93 -10.63
N LYS A 3 11.63 -3.94 -10.06
CA LYS A 3 10.62 -4.74 -10.78
C LYS A 3 9.42 -3.93 -11.32
N VAL A 4 9.01 -2.88 -10.62
CA VAL A 4 7.84 -2.06 -11.02
C VAL A 4 8.23 -1.09 -12.13
N ILE A 5 9.43 -0.51 -12.04
CA ILE A 5 9.96 0.35 -13.10
C ILE A 5 10.18 -0.47 -14.38
N GLU A 6 10.74 -1.68 -14.26
CA GLU A 6 10.88 -2.62 -15.37
C GLU A 6 9.51 -2.99 -15.99
N ALA A 7 8.50 -3.26 -15.15
CA ALA A 7 7.13 -3.52 -15.60
C ALA A 7 6.55 -2.33 -16.40
N LEU A 8 6.69 -1.10 -15.90
CA LEU A 8 6.22 0.10 -16.58
C LEU A 8 6.99 0.38 -17.88
N GLN A 9 8.29 0.11 -17.92
CA GLN A 9 9.11 0.25 -19.11
C GLN A 9 8.78 -0.79 -20.20
N SER A 10 8.21 -1.93 -19.81
CA SER A 10 7.72 -2.95 -20.75
C SER A 10 6.38 -2.60 -21.44
N ALA A 11 5.75 -1.50 -21.03
CA ALA A 11 4.45 -1.07 -21.54
C ALA A 11 4.46 -0.83 -23.05
N GLN A 12 3.46 -1.39 -23.72
CA GLN A 12 3.15 -1.08 -25.11
C GLN A 12 1.92 -0.17 -25.16
N PHE A 13 1.77 0.59 -26.24
CA PHE A 13 0.67 1.53 -26.38
C PHE A 13 -0.16 1.20 -27.61
N LEU A 14 -1.47 1.12 -27.42
CA LEU A 14 -2.42 1.12 -28.53
C LEU A 14 -2.55 2.56 -29.03
N VAL A 15 -2.35 2.74 -30.33
CA VAL A 15 -2.52 4.03 -31.00
C VAL A 15 -3.77 4.03 -31.86
N ASP A 16 -4.50 5.15 -31.87
CA ASP A 16 -5.65 5.35 -32.74
C ASP A 16 -5.23 5.71 -34.18
N ALA A 17 -6.22 5.94 -35.05
CA ALA A 17 -5.98 6.32 -36.44
C ALA A 17 -5.28 7.68 -36.61
N ASN A 18 -5.29 8.53 -35.58
CA ASN A 18 -4.61 9.83 -35.56
C ASN A 18 -3.20 9.75 -34.96
N GLY A 19 -2.75 8.55 -34.57
CA GLY A 19 -1.46 8.34 -33.92
C GLY A 19 -1.45 8.69 -32.42
N GLN A 20 -2.61 8.93 -31.81
CA GLN A 20 -2.72 9.21 -30.38
C GLN A 20 -2.73 7.91 -29.58
N ARG A 21 -1.94 7.86 -28.51
CA ARG A 21 -1.93 6.72 -27.56
C ARG A 21 -3.22 6.74 -26.75
N ILE A 22 -4.03 5.68 -26.85
CA ILE A 22 -5.36 5.60 -26.22
C ILE A 22 -5.46 4.49 -25.18
N ALA A 23 -4.55 3.52 -25.18
CA ALA A 23 -4.48 2.49 -24.15
C ALA A 23 -3.04 2.03 -23.89
N VAL A 24 -2.83 1.44 -22.72
CA VAL A 24 -1.59 0.80 -22.31
C VAL A 24 -1.81 -0.70 -22.26
N GLN A 25 -0.93 -1.47 -22.87
CA GLN A 25 -0.87 -2.90 -22.77
C GLN A 25 0.33 -3.30 -21.92
N LEU A 26 0.06 -4.12 -20.90
CA LEU A 26 1.05 -4.77 -20.05
C LEU A 26 0.84 -6.28 -20.10
N SER A 27 1.89 -7.05 -19.83
CA SER A 27 1.70 -8.47 -19.51
C SER A 27 0.94 -8.58 -18.18
N LEU A 28 0.23 -9.69 -17.98
CA LEU A 28 -0.51 -9.92 -16.73
C LEU A 28 0.41 -9.85 -15.51
N THR A 29 1.60 -10.44 -15.58
CA THR A 29 2.60 -10.38 -14.50
C THR A 29 3.07 -8.95 -14.20
N ALA A 30 3.25 -8.12 -15.24
CA ALA A 30 3.62 -6.71 -15.06
C ALA A 30 2.48 -5.92 -14.41
N TRP A 31 1.24 -6.20 -14.80
CA TRP A 31 0.04 -5.62 -14.18
C TRP A 31 -0.08 -5.99 -12.70
N GLU A 32 0.01 -7.27 -12.35
CA GLU A 32 -0.02 -7.75 -10.96
C GLU A 32 1.11 -7.16 -10.12
N THR A 33 2.31 -7.05 -10.69
CA THR A 33 3.46 -6.42 -10.02
C THR A 33 3.20 -4.96 -9.69
N LEU A 34 2.56 -4.22 -10.59
CA LEU A 34 2.20 -2.82 -10.37
C LEU A 34 1.09 -2.70 -9.30
N LEU A 35 0.07 -3.56 -9.36
CA LEU A 35 -1.03 -3.58 -8.40
C LEU A 35 -0.51 -3.83 -6.98
N ASN A 36 0.26 -4.90 -6.79
CA ASN A 36 0.84 -5.25 -5.48
C ASN A 36 1.73 -4.11 -4.95
N TRP A 37 2.44 -3.40 -5.82
CA TRP A 37 3.26 -2.28 -5.39
C TRP A 37 2.44 -1.09 -4.90
N ILE A 38 1.29 -0.83 -5.52
CA ILE A 38 0.35 0.22 -5.07
C ILE A 38 -0.20 -0.17 -3.70
N GLU A 39 -0.68 -1.41 -3.53
CA GLU A 39 -1.17 -1.94 -2.26
C GLU A 39 -0.08 -1.83 -1.16
N ASP A 40 1.17 -2.20 -1.47
CA ASP A 40 2.31 -2.02 -0.55
C ASP A 40 2.53 -0.55 -0.13
N GLN A 41 2.24 0.42 -1.00
CA GLN A 41 2.35 1.84 -0.64
C GLN A 41 1.19 2.27 0.26
N GLU A 42 -0.02 1.81 -0.03
CA GLU A 42 -1.21 2.08 0.78
C GLU A 42 -1.07 1.48 2.19
N ASP A 43 -0.65 0.22 2.29
CA ASP A 43 -0.37 -0.44 3.57
C ASP A 43 0.67 0.32 4.40
N LYS A 44 1.74 0.81 3.75
CA LYS A 44 2.75 1.64 4.44
C LYS A 44 2.18 2.95 4.94
N ALA A 45 1.26 3.56 4.19
CA ALA A 45 0.59 4.78 4.63
C ALA A 45 -0.28 4.50 5.87
N ILE A 46 -1.07 3.42 5.84
CA ILE A 46 -1.89 2.96 6.98
C ILE A 46 -1.01 2.69 8.20
N ILE A 47 0.09 1.95 8.04
CA ILE A 47 1.02 1.67 9.14
C ILE A 47 1.62 2.97 9.67
N LYS A 48 2.03 3.90 8.80
CA LYS A 48 2.63 5.17 9.22
C LYS A 48 1.66 6.00 10.06
N GLU A 49 0.38 5.98 9.73
CA GLU A 49 -0.68 6.66 10.47
C GLU A 49 -1.01 5.96 11.79
N ALA A 50 -1.09 4.63 11.79
CA ALA A 50 -1.40 3.83 12.97
C ALA A 50 -0.25 3.77 14.00
N LEU A 51 1.00 3.82 13.55
CA LEU A 51 2.18 3.55 14.38
C LEU A 51 2.30 4.48 15.61
N PRO A 52 2.08 5.81 15.52
CA PRO A 52 2.08 6.69 16.69
C PRO A 52 1.02 6.31 17.73
N LYS A 53 -0.20 5.97 17.29
CA LYS A 53 -1.31 5.54 18.16
C LYS A 53 -0.98 4.23 18.87
N LEU A 54 -0.41 3.26 18.15
CA LEU A 54 0.09 2.02 18.74
C LEU A 54 1.22 2.26 19.75
N GLN A 55 2.15 3.17 19.45
CA GLN A 55 3.22 3.55 20.38
C GLN A 55 2.70 4.23 21.65
N SER A 56 1.66 5.06 21.56
CA SER A 56 1.05 5.66 22.75
C SER A 56 0.31 4.64 23.60
N LEU A 57 -0.40 3.70 22.98
CA LEU A 57 -1.09 2.63 23.70
C LEU A 57 -0.10 1.69 24.40
N ARG A 58 1.03 1.38 23.75
CA ARG A 58 2.12 0.57 24.34
C ARG A 58 2.66 1.16 25.64
N LYS A 59 2.76 2.48 25.77
CA LYS A 59 3.25 3.13 27.01
C LYS A 59 2.38 2.83 28.23
N HIS A 60 1.13 2.43 28.01
CA HIS A 60 0.15 2.11 29.06
C HIS A 60 -0.10 0.59 29.16
N SER A 61 0.61 -0.22 28.37
CA SER A 61 0.51 -1.68 28.42
C SER A 61 1.31 -2.24 29.59
N GLU A 62 0.74 -3.23 30.27
CA GLU A 62 1.46 -4.02 31.27
C GLU A 62 2.52 -4.93 30.62
N ASN A 63 2.39 -5.21 29.32
CA ASN A 63 3.34 -6.01 28.55
C ASN A 63 4.14 -5.13 27.55
N PRO A 64 5.48 -5.20 27.56
CA PRO A 64 6.30 -4.40 26.67
C PRO A 64 6.24 -4.85 25.20
N ASP A 65 5.82 -6.08 24.90
CA ASP A 65 5.92 -6.66 23.55
C ASP A 65 4.60 -6.59 22.76
N TRP A 66 3.47 -6.45 23.44
CA TRP A 66 2.15 -6.34 22.80
C TRP A 66 1.18 -5.50 23.64
N VAL A 67 0.08 -5.10 23.01
CA VAL A 67 -1.02 -4.37 23.64
C VAL A 67 -2.26 -5.25 23.60
N ASP A 68 -2.95 -5.40 24.73
CA ASP A 68 -4.22 -6.13 24.75
C ASP A 68 -5.30 -5.35 24.00
N TRP A 69 -5.69 -5.88 22.83
CA TRP A 69 -6.72 -5.30 21.98
C TRP A 69 -8.03 -5.08 22.74
N SER A 70 -8.43 -6.02 23.61
CA SER A 70 -9.67 -5.92 24.36
C SER A 70 -9.67 -4.73 25.32
N ALA A 71 -8.48 -4.33 25.80
CA ALA A 71 -8.30 -3.21 26.72
C ALA A 71 -8.23 -1.85 26.02
N VAL A 72 -7.90 -1.80 24.71
CA VAL A 72 -7.64 -0.53 24.00
C VAL A 72 -8.59 -0.23 22.84
N LYS A 73 -9.38 -1.20 22.37
CA LYS A 73 -10.29 -1.04 21.22
C LYS A 73 -11.23 0.16 21.33
N ASP A 74 -11.73 0.48 22.52
CA ASP A 74 -12.68 1.58 22.72
C ASP A 74 -11.99 2.96 22.56
N THR A 75 -10.68 3.03 22.83
CA THR A 75 -9.85 4.22 22.56
C THR A 75 -9.31 4.25 21.13
N TRP A 76 -9.45 3.14 20.39
CA TRP A 76 -9.03 3.02 19.01
C TRP A 76 -10.05 3.63 18.06
N ASP A 77 -11.34 3.36 18.27
CA ASP A 77 -12.44 3.81 17.40
C ASP A 77 -12.97 5.21 17.75
N SER A 78 -12.48 5.82 18.84
CA SER A 78 -12.82 7.19 19.22
C SER A 78 -11.97 8.20 18.45
N GLU A 79 -12.37 8.49 17.20
CA GLU A 79 -12.02 9.72 16.46
C GLU A 79 -13.28 10.46 16.04
#